data_AF-A0A0M2JRB1-F1
#
_entry.id   AF-A0A0M2JRB1-F1
#
_cell.length_a   1.000
_cell.length_b   1.000
_cell.length_c   1.000
_cell.angle_alpha   90.00
_cell.angle_beta   90.00
_cell.angle_gamma   90.00
#
_symmetry.space_group_name_H-M   'P 1'
#
loop_
_entity.id
_entity.type
_entity.pdbx_description
1 polymer ?
#
loop_
_entity_poly.entity_id
_entity_poly.type
_entity_poly.pdbx_seq_one_letter_code
_entity_poly.pdbx_strand_id
1 'polypeptide(L)'
;MPMGIAPAKPDVDLADGNFYADGRAAREAYAWMRANQPVFRDRNGLAAATTYQAVLDAERSPELFSSTGGIRPDQPGMPYMIDMDDPAHILRRKLVNSGFTRKRVMDKVPSIERLCDALIDAVCERGEADFVRDIAAPLPMAVIGDMLGVLPEERDKLLEWSDDLVCGLSSTVDEQTIQKLMDTFAAYTAFTMETIADRRANPTDDLFSVLVNAEVEGQKMSDDEIVFETLLILIGGDETTRHTLSGGTEQLLRHQDQWQRLVADLELLPGAIEETLRWTSPVKNMCRTLTADTEFHGTALSTGEKIMLMFESANFDESVFEDAHEFRIDRNPNSHLAFGFGTHFCLGNQLARLELKIMMSKVVTRLPDLRLADDGMLPLRPANFVSGLESMPVVFTPSAKVL
;
A
#
# COMPACT_ATOMS: atom_id res chain seq x y z
N MET A 1 -10.42 29.41 34.15
CA MET A 1 -9.50 28.76 33.19
C MET A 1 -9.54 29.58 31.92
N PRO A 2 -8.41 30.00 31.33
CA PRO A 2 -8.45 30.80 30.11
C PRO A 2 -9.09 29.95 29.01
N MET A 3 -10.08 30.49 28.31
CA MET A 3 -10.65 29.88 27.11
C MET A 3 -9.51 29.76 26.10
N GLY A 4 -8.99 28.54 25.92
CA GLY A 4 -7.96 28.26 24.92
C GLY A 4 -8.47 28.69 23.55
N ILE A 5 -7.65 29.41 22.81
CA ILE A 5 -7.91 29.75 21.41
C ILE A 5 -8.11 28.41 20.68
N ALA A 6 -9.28 28.21 20.07
CA ALA A 6 -9.52 27.02 19.26
C ALA A 6 -8.40 26.90 18.22
N PRO A 7 -7.81 25.71 18.02
CA PRO A 7 -6.72 25.55 17.07
C PRO A 7 -7.16 26.02 15.67
N ALA A 8 -6.29 26.73 14.97
CA ALA A 8 -6.59 27.28 13.66
C ALA A 8 -6.84 26.17 12.63
N LYS A 9 -7.75 26.42 11.67
CA LYS A 9 -7.98 25.51 10.54
C LYS A 9 -6.66 25.30 9.77
N PRO A 10 -6.24 24.04 9.51
CA PRO A 10 -5.06 23.77 8.69
C PRO A 10 -5.21 24.37 7.28
N ASP A 11 -4.19 25.09 6.83
CA ASP A 11 -4.06 25.60 5.47
C ASP A 11 -3.18 24.64 4.65
N VAL A 12 -3.81 23.60 4.11
CA VAL A 12 -3.14 22.46 3.46
C VAL A 12 -3.70 22.21 2.06
N ASP A 13 -2.88 21.60 1.20
CA ASP A 13 -3.30 20.89 -0.02
C ASP A 13 -3.33 19.42 0.33
N LEU A 14 -4.42 18.72 0.01
CA LEU A 14 -4.41 17.26 0.12
C LEU A 14 -3.90 16.58 -1.15
N ALA A 15 -3.74 17.32 -2.26
CA ALA A 15 -3.16 16.80 -3.50
C ALA A 15 -1.65 17.07 -3.61
N ASP A 16 -1.03 17.80 -2.68
CA ASP A 16 0.42 18.02 -2.61
C ASP A 16 1.12 16.87 -1.88
N GLY A 17 2.09 16.23 -2.54
CA GLY A 17 2.87 15.14 -1.94
C GLY A 17 3.66 15.56 -0.69
N ASN A 18 4.04 16.83 -0.57
CA ASN A 18 4.79 17.34 0.58
C ASN A 18 3.98 17.28 1.88
N PHE A 19 2.65 17.37 1.81
CA PHE A 19 1.79 17.23 2.99
C PHE A 19 2.00 15.87 3.67
N TYR A 20 2.17 14.81 2.88
CA TYR A 20 2.34 13.44 3.40
C TYR A 20 3.79 13.11 3.78
N ALA A 21 4.76 13.90 3.32
CA ALA A 21 6.18 13.73 3.67
C ALA A 21 6.53 14.29 5.06
N ASP A 22 5.71 15.19 5.63
CA ASP A 22 5.80 15.59 7.04
C ASP A 22 4.76 14.85 7.87
N GLY A 23 5.07 13.59 8.20
CA GLY A 23 4.13 12.71 8.90
C GLY A 23 3.62 13.23 10.25
N ARG A 24 4.39 14.11 10.93
CA ARG A 24 3.92 14.74 12.17
C ARG A 24 2.91 15.84 11.87
N ALA A 25 3.24 16.76 10.96
CA ALA A 25 2.33 17.83 10.58
C ALA A 25 1.02 17.28 9.97
N ALA A 26 1.09 16.23 9.15
CA ALA A 26 -0.08 15.56 8.60
C ALA A 26 -1.02 15.03 9.70
N ARG A 27 -0.47 14.32 10.70
CA ARG A 27 -1.26 13.77 11.81
C ARG A 27 -1.85 14.83 12.72
N GLU A 28 -1.15 15.94 12.93
CA GLU A 28 -1.70 17.11 13.65
C GLU A 28 -2.86 17.75 12.87
N ALA A 29 -2.72 17.91 11.55
CA ALA A 29 -3.80 18.40 10.69
C ALA A 29 -5.00 17.44 10.70
N TYR A 30 -4.78 16.13 10.62
CA TYR A 30 -5.83 15.12 10.72
C TYR A 30 -6.59 15.16 12.04
N ALA A 31 -5.89 15.32 13.17
CA ALA A 31 -6.53 15.46 14.48
C ALA A 31 -7.47 16.68 14.52
N TRP A 32 -7.05 17.81 13.94
CA TRP A 32 -7.92 18.96 13.78
C TRP A 32 -9.14 18.65 12.91
N MET A 33 -8.95 18.01 11.76
CA MET A 33 -10.02 17.66 10.83
C MET A 33 -11.07 16.78 11.51
N ARG A 34 -10.66 15.67 12.14
CA ARG A 34 -11.56 14.75 12.84
C ARG A 34 -12.39 15.43 13.92
N ALA A 35 -11.79 16.37 14.66
CA ALA A 35 -12.46 17.05 15.78
C ALA A 35 -13.38 18.21 15.36
N ASN A 36 -13.10 18.88 14.23
CA ASN A 36 -13.76 20.15 13.87
C ASN A 36 -14.52 20.10 12.54
N GLN A 37 -14.05 19.33 11.56
CA GLN A 37 -14.67 19.19 10.24
C GLN A 37 -14.40 17.78 9.67
N PRO A 38 -15.14 16.74 10.13
CA PRO A 38 -14.88 15.33 9.77
C PRO A 38 -14.82 15.04 8.27
N VAL A 39 -15.64 15.75 7.48
CA VAL A 39 -15.51 15.85 6.03
C VAL A 39 -14.89 17.20 5.71
N PHE A 40 -13.57 17.22 5.65
CA PHE A 40 -12.77 18.42 5.50
C PHE A 40 -12.77 18.91 4.06
N ARG A 41 -12.69 20.23 3.87
CA ARG A 41 -12.30 20.83 2.58
C ARG A 41 -10.98 21.55 2.75
N ASP A 42 -10.01 21.16 1.92
CA ASP A 42 -8.69 21.79 1.87
C ASP A 42 -8.74 23.21 1.29
N ARG A 43 -7.59 23.86 1.15
CA ARG A 43 -7.53 25.25 0.66
C ARG A 43 -8.02 25.41 -0.79
N ASN A 44 -8.03 24.32 -1.56
CA ASN A 44 -8.49 24.25 -2.95
C ASN A 44 -9.95 23.80 -3.05
N GLY A 45 -10.56 23.41 -1.92
CA GLY A 45 -11.94 22.92 -1.83
C GLY A 45 -12.09 21.42 -2.02
N LEU A 46 -10.99 20.66 -2.17
CA LEU A 46 -11.03 19.21 -2.31
C LEU A 46 -11.55 18.57 -1.01
N ALA A 47 -12.58 17.73 -1.13
CA ALA A 47 -13.22 17.09 0.00
C ALA A 47 -12.43 15.88 0.49
N ALA A 48 -12.40 15.65 1.80
CA ALA A 48 -11.74 14.51 2.41
C ALA A 48 -12.51 13.96 3.63
N ALA A 49 -12.80 12.66 3.63
CA ALA A 49 -13.34 11.94 4.77
C ALA A 49 -12.20 11.56 5.72
N THR A 50 -12.17 12.16 6.91
CA THR A 50 -11.02 12.08 7.83
C THR A 50 -11.26 11.25 9.08
N THR A 51 -12.51 11.01 9.47
CA THR A 51 -12.84 10.10 10.57
C THR A 51 -12.98 8.66 10.06
N TYR A 52 -12.73 7.70 10.95
CA TYR A 52 -12.94 6.29 10.66
C TYR A 52 -14.37 6.01 10.19
N GLN A 53 -15.35 6.63 10.86
CA GLN A 53 -16.76 6.46 10.51
C GLN A 53 -17.10 7.03 9.12
N ALA A 54 -16.60 8.21 8.76
CA ALA A 54 -16.85 8.79 7.44
C ALA A 54 -16.21 7.96 6.32
N VAL A 55 -14.99 7.44 6.51
CA VAL A 55 -14.37 6.53 5.56
C VAL A 55 -15.21 5.25 5.40
N LEU A 56 -15.64 4.65 6.52
CA LEU A 56 -16.40 3.40 6.50
C LEU A 56 -17.78 3.54 5.85
N ASP A 57 -18.48 4.65 6.11
CA ASP A 57 -19.80 4.91 5.53
C ASP A 57 -19.72 5.13 4.01
N ALA A 58 -18.65 5.78 3.55
CA ALA A 58 -18.38 5.95 2.12
C ALA A 58 -18.07 4.61 1.44
N GLU A 59 -17.19 3.79 2.03
CA GLU A 59 -16.85 2.44 1.52
C GLU A 59 -18.06 1.49 1.47
N ARG A 60 -19.03 1.67 2.38
CA ARG A 60 -20.28 0.88 2.42
C ARG A 60 -21.34 1.34 1.44
N SER A 61 -21.17 2.52 0.85
CA SER A 61 -22.17 3.15 -0.01
C SER A 61 -21.61 3.42 -1.43
N PRO A 62 -21.09 2.40 -2.14
CA PRO A 62 -20.46 2.60 -3.45
C PRO A 62 -21.42 3.14 -4.52
N GLU A 63 -22.74 2.95 -4.34
CA GLU A 63 -23.76 3.56 -5.20
C GLU A 63 -23.74 5.09 -5.16
N LEU A 64 -23.33 5.68 -4.02
CA LEU A 64 -23.18 7.13 -3.83
C LEU A 64 -21.73 7.59 -4.06
N PHE A 65 -20.78 6.77 -3.62
CA PHE A 65 -19.34 7.03 -3.68
C PHE A 65 -18.71 6.08 -4.71
N SER A 66 -18.75 6.47 -5.98
CA SER A 66 -18.32 5.64 -7.11
C SER A 66 -16.80 5.64 -7.30
N SER A 67 -16.24 4.51 -7.71
CA SER A 67 -14.83 4.38 -8.12
C SER A 67 -14.61 4.67 -9.61
N THR A 68 -15.67 4.71 -10.43
CA THR A 68 -15.57 4.81 -11.91
C THR A 68 -14.97 6.11 -12.43
N GLY A 69 -14.99 7.18 -11.63
CA GLY A 69 -14.32 8.44 -11.94
C GLY A 69 -12.80 8.40 -11.76
N GLY A 70 -12.24 7.28 -11.27
CA GLY A 70 -10.83 7.12 -10.95
C GLY A 70 -10.50 7.41 -9.49
N ILE A 71 -9.66 6.57 -8.88
CA ILE A 71 -9.27 6.68 -7.46
C ILE A 71 -8.21 7.75 -7.14
N ARG A 72 -7.73 8.52 -8.13
CA ARG A 72 -6.86 9.69 -7.94
C ARG A 72 -7.67 11.00 -7.98
N PRO A 73 -7.25 12.08 -7.32
CA PRO A 73 -8.05 13.33 -7.27
C PRO A 73 -8.15 14.05 -8.62
N ASP A 74 -7.17 13.90 -9.50
CA ASP A 74 -6.96 14.69 -10.70
C ASP A 74 -6.79 13.86 -12.00
N GLN A 75 -6.94 12.55 -11.91
CA GLN A 75 -6.86 11.63 -13.05
C GLN A 75 -8.19 10.90 -13.28
N PRO A 76 -8.55 10.58 -14.54
CA PRO A 76 -9.73 9.77 -14.84
C PRO A 76 -9.54 8.30 -14.44
N GLY A 77 -10.62 7.53 -14.47
CA GLY A 77 -10.55 6.08 -14.24
C GLY A 77 -9.85 5.33 -15.38
N MET A 78 -9.18 4.25 -15.01
CA MET A 78 -8.47 3.33 -15.90
C MET A 78 -9.21 1.97 -15.98
N PRO A 79 -9.03 1.16 -17.05
CA PRO A 79 -9.83 -0.04 -17.29
C PRO A 79 -9.43 -1.30 -16.47
N TYR A 80 -9.05 -1.12 -15.21
CA TYR A 80 -8.80 -2.19 -14.23
C TYR A 80 -9.79 -2.16 -13.06
N MET A 81 -9.81 -3.20 -12.21
CA MET A 81 -10.89 -3.40 -11.23
C MET A 81 -11.03 -2.27 -10.21
N ILE A 82 -9.96 -1.56 -9.84
CA ILE A 82 -10.02 -0.56 -8.77
C ILE A 82 -10.82 0.70 -9.16
N ASP A 83 -10.98 0.96 -10.47
CA ASP A 83 -11.75 2.08 -11.03
C ASP A 83 -13.09 1.59 -11.65
N MET A 84 -13.64 0.50 -11.12
CA MET A 84 -14.93 -0.04 -11.54
C MET A 84 -15.91 -0.10 -10.36
N ASP A 85 -17.21 0.03 -10.63
CA ASP A 85 -18.25 -0.28 -9.66
C ASP A 85 -18.87 -1.67 -9.94
N ASP A 86 -19.53 -2.22 -8.93
CA ASP A 86 -20.32 -3.44 -9.10
C ASP A 86 -21.53 -3.18 -10.02
N PRO A 87 -21.92 -4.16 -10.87
CA PRO A 87 -21.49 -5.56 -10.91
C PRO A 87 -20.25 -5.85 -11.78
N ALA A 88 -19.73 -4.89 -12.53
CA ALA A 88 -18.57 -5.11 -13.41
C ALA A 88 -17.30 -5.41 -12.58
N HIS A 89 -17.11 -4.64 -11.51
CA HIS A 89 -16.00 -4.84 -10.58
C HIS A 89 -16.00 -6.24 -9.95
N ILE A 90 -17.10 -6.72 -9.35
CA ILE A 90 -17.11 -8.04 -8.71
C ILE A 90 -16.83 -9.18 -9.70
N LEU A 91 -17.28 -9.08 -10.95
CA LEU A 91 -16.95 -10.06 -11.98
C LEU A 91 -15.44 -10.05 -12.28
N ARG A 92 -14.87 -8.86 -12.55
CA ARG A 92 -13.44 -8.69 -12.79
C ARG A 92 -12.61 -9.19 -11.62
N ARG A 93 -12.99 -8.80 -10.40
CA ARG A 93 -12.34 -9.22 -9.15
C ARG A 93 -12.39 -10.73 -8.96
N LYS A 94 -13.52 -11.40 -9.24
CA LYS A 94 -13.61 -12.87 -9.17
C LYS A 94 -12.65 -13.56 -10.14
N LEU A 95 -12.50 -13.03 -11.37
CA LEU A 95 -11.58 -13.56 -12.37
C LEU A 95 -10.12 -13.46 -11.88
N VAL A 96 -9.71 -12.28 -11.39
CA VAL A 96 -8.34 -12.06 -10.89
C VAL A 96 -8.07 -12.81 -9.58
N ASN A 97 -9.07 -12.96 -8.71
CA ASN A 97 -8.95 -13.68 -7.44
C ASN A 97 -8.52 -15.15 -7.60
N SER A 98 -8.67 -15.74 -8.79
CA SER A 98 -8.12 -17.07 -9.10
C SER A 98 -6.60 -17.16 -8.87
N GLY A 99 -5.87 -16.06 -9.03
CA GLY A 99 -4.44 -15.93 -8.72
C GLY A 99 -4.11 -15.74 -7.23
N PHE A 100 -5.08 -15.24 -6.45
CA PHE A 100 -4.89 -14.82 -5.05
C PHE A 100 -5.63 -15.71 -4.04
N THR A 101 -6.04 -16.91 -4.45
CA THR A 101 -6.63 -17.87 -3.50
C THR A 101 -5.67 -18.17 -2.35
N ARG A 102 -6.22 -18.41 -1.15
CA ARG A 102 -5.43 -18.79 0.03
C ARG A 102 -4.42 -19.90 -0.26
N LYS A 103 -4.81 -20.92 -1.02
CA LYS A 103 -3.91 -22.02 -1.40
C LYS A 103 -2.70 -21.48 -2.18
N ARG A 104 -2.92 -20.68 -3.23
CA ARG A 104 -1.84 -20.13 -4.05
C ARG A 104 -0.90 -19.23 -3.26
N VAL A 105 -1.43 -18.39 -2.38
CA VAL A 105 -0.62 -17.55 -1.49
C VAL A 105 0.25 -18.41 -0.58
N MET A 106 -0.32 -19.45 0.05
CA MET A 106 0.45 -20.34 0.94
C MET A 106 1.47 -21.20 0.19
N ASP A 107 1.22 -21.56 -1.07
CA ASP A 107 2.18 -22.31 -1.89
C ASP A 107 3.46 -21.48 -2.19
N LYS A 108 3.44 -20.15 -1.98
CA LYS A 108 4.60 -19.26 -2.12
C LYS A 108 5.48 -19.14 -0.88
N VAL A 109 5.07 -19.69 0.27
CA VAL A 109 5.87 -19.62 1.52
C VAL A 109 7.33 -20.04 1.29
N PRO A 110 7.64 -21.19 0.67
CA PRO A 110 9.03 -21.61 0.52
C PRO A 110 9.87 -20.69 -0.38
N SER A 111 9.27 -20.07 -1.41
CA SER A 111 10.00 -19.14 -2.27
C SER A 111 10.26 -17.80 -1.57
N ILE A 112 9.25 -17.29 -0.84
CA ILE A 112 9.39 -16.05 -0.05
C ILE A 112 10.42 -16.25 1.07
N GLU A 113 10.42 -17.38 1.78
CA GLU A 113 11.42 -17.67 2.80
C GLU A 113 12.85 -17.66 2.25
N ARG A 114 13.09 -18.33 1.11
CA ARG A 114 14.40 -18.31 0.44
C ARG A 114 14.81 -16.91 -0.01
N LEU A 115 13.87 -16.13 -0.51
CA LEU A 115 14.11 -14.75 -0.91
C LEU A 115 14.50 -13.88 0.30
N CYS A 116 13.77 -13.98 1.42
CA CYS A 116 14.10 -13.28 2.65
C CYS A 116 15.50 -13.67 3.17
N ASP A 117 15.84 -14.97 3.14
CA ASP A 117 17.18 -15.43 3.53
C ASP A 117 18.27 -14.84 2.62
N ALA A 118 18.05 -14.82 1.29
CA ALA A 118 18.99 -14.25 0.33
C ALA A 118 19.19 -12.73 0.51
N LEU A 119 18.11 -11.99 0.78
CA LEU A 119 18.19 -10.54 1.03
C LEU A 119 18.96 -10.23 2.31
N ILE A 120 18.72 -10.98 3.39
CA ILE A 120 19.47 -10.80 4.64
C ILE A 120 20.93 -11.25 4.45
N ASP A 121 21.21 -12.34 3.72
CA ASP A 121 22.56 -12.80 3.42
C ASP A 121 23.38 -11.78 2.63
N ALA A 122 22.73 -10.94 1.82
CA ALA A 122 23.41 -9.88 1.08
C ALA A 122 24.04 -8.82 2.01
N VAL A 123 23.52 -8.64 3.23
CA VAL A 123 23.92 -7.58 4.17
C VAL A 123 24.46 -8.07 5.52
N CYS A 124 24.17 -9.30 5.92
CA CYS A 124 24.39 -9.76 7.31
C CYS A 124 25.85 -9.73 7.78
N GLU A 125 26.83 -9.82 6.88
CA GLU A 125 28.26 -9.77 7.21
C GLU A 125 28.79 -8.34 7.37
N ARG A 126 28.05 -7.32 6.91
CA ARG A 126 28.49 -5.91 6.89
C ARG A 126 28.34 -5.24 8.25
N GLY A 127 27.36 -5.67 9.05
CA GLY A 127 26.97 -5.03 10.32
C GLY A 127 26.17 -3.74 10.15
N GLU A 128 25.89 -3.34 8.91
CA GLU A 128 25.09 -2.17 8.56
C GLU A 128 24.39 -2.38 7.21
N ALA A 129 23.27 -1.70 7.00
CA ALA A 129 22.51 -1.69 5.76
C ALA A 129 21.63 -0.44 5.67
N ASP A 130 21.11 -0.15 4.48
CA ASP A 130 19.88 0.64 4.37
C ASP A 130 18.71 -0.33 4.29
N PHE A 131 17.88 -0.37 5.34
CA PHE A 131 16.77 -1.33 5.43
C PHE A 131 15.72 -1.12 4.33
N VAL A 132 15.53 0.11 3.82
CA VAL A 132 14.62 0.35 2.70
C VAL A 132 15.21 -0.26 1.44
N ARG A 133 16.41 0.16 1.05
CA ARG A 133 17.05 -0.25 -0.21
C ARG A 133 17.40 -1.73 -0.24
N ASP A 134 17.98 -2.25 0.85
CA ASP A 134 18.62 -3.56 0.85
C ASP A 134 17.68 -4.70 1.29
N ILE A 135 16.56 -4.38 1.97
CA ILE A 135 15.63 -5.40 2.53
C ILE A 135 14.19 -5.15 2.08
N ALA A 136 13.64 -3.96 2.34
CA ALA A 136 12.20 -3.73 2.20
C ALA A 136 11.76 -3.54 0.74
N ALA A 137 12.55 -2.86 -0.09
CA ALA A 137 12.22 -2.61 -1.49
C ALA A 137 12.38 -3.84 -2.39
N PRO A 138 13.44 -4.66 -2.27
CA PRO A 138 13.62 -5.80 -3.17
C PRO A 138 12.61 -6.94 -2.96
N LEU A 139 12.08 -7.08 -1.73
CA LEU A 139 11.19 -8.18 -1.37
C LEU A 139 9.90 -8.23 -2.22
N PRO A 140 9.00 -7.22 -2.18
CA PRO A 140 7.71 -7.32 -2.85
C PRO A 140 7.86 -7.40 -4.37
N MET A 141 8.84 -6.70 -4.94
CA MET A 141 9.14 -6.78 -6.37
C MET A 141 9.56 -8.19 -6.79
N ALA A 142 10.44 -8.85 -6.03
CA ALA A 142 10.85 -10.21 -6.35
C ALA A 142 9.69 -11.21 -6.17
N VAL A 143 8.79 -10.99 -5.20
CA VAL A 143 7.57 -11.81 -5.03
C VAL A 143 6.62 -11.63 -6.22
N ILE A 144 6.35 -10.39 -6.65
CA ILE A 144 5.52 -10.09 -7.81
C ILE A 144 6.15 -10.66 -9.09
N GLY A 145 7.46 -10.48 -9.30
CA GLY A 145 8.19 -11.03 -10.44
C GLY A 145 8.09 -12.55 -10.52
N ASP A 146 8.25 -13.25 -9.39
CA ASP A 146 8.05 -14.70 -9.30
C ASP A 146 6.60 -15.13 -9.54
N MET A 147 5.63 -14.30 -9.14
CA MET A 147 4.22 -14.56 -9.44
C MET A 147 3.93 -14.37 -10.92
N LEU A 148 4.49 -13.35 -11.57
CA LEU A 148 4.33 -13.08 -13.00
C LEU A 148 5.16 -14.03 -13.88
N GLY A 149 5.94 -14.95 -13.28
CA GLY A 149 6.74 -15.91 -14.03
C GLY A 149 7.88 -15.26 -14.83
N VAL A 150 8.32 -14.09 -14.37
CA VAL A 150 9.34 -13.27 -15.02
C VAL A 150 10.72 -13.71 -14.55
N LEU A 151 11.66 -13.82 -15.48
CA LEU A 151 12.99 -14.32 -15.16
C LEU A 151 13.70 -13.36 -14.18
N PRO A 152 14.58 -13.86 -13.30
CA PRO A 152 15.30 -13.00 -12.35
C PRO A 152 15.99 -11.79 -13.00
N GLU A 153 16.58 -11.97 -14.18
CA GLU A 153 17.23 -10.92 -14.99
C GLU A 153 16.27 -9.86 -15.57
N GLU A 154 14.97 -10.11 -15.56
CA GLU A 154 13.93 -9.20 -16.05
C GLU A 154 13.24 -8.42 -14.92
N ARG A 155 13.47 -8.80 -13.66
CA ARG A 155 12.84 -8.16 -12.48
C ARG A 155 13.22 -6.70 -12.32
N ASP A 156 14.47 -6.34 -12.61
CA ASP A 156 14.93 -4.94 -12.53
C ASP A 156 14.16 -4.05 -13.52
N LYS A 157 13.78 -4.57 -14.69
CA LYS A 157 12.95 -3.84 -15.66
C LYS A 157 11.51 -3.69 -15.17
N LEU A 158 10.93 -4.73 -14.58
CA LEU A 158 9.61 -4.63 -13.95
C LEU A 158 9.59 -3.60 -12.82
N LEU A 159 10.67 -3.52 -12.03
CA LEU A 159 10.83 -2.52 -10.98
C LEU A 159 10.89 -1.11 -11.58
N GLU A 160 11.72 -0.90 -12.60
CA GLU A 160 11.80 0.39 -13.29
C GLU A 160 10.43 0.80 -13.85
N TRP A 161 9.70 -0.12 -14.48
CA TRP A 161 8.34 0.16 -14.97
C TRP A 161 7.35 0.43 -13.84
N SER A 162 7.42 -0.31 -12.72
CA SER A 162 6.60 -0.08 -11.52
C SER A 162 6.82 1.32 -10.96
N ASP A 163 8.08 1.70 -10.70
CA ASP A 163 8.46 2.99 -10.15
C ASP A 163 8.04 4.15 -11.07
N ASP A 164 8.26 4.01 -12.37
CA ASP A 164 7.84 4.99 -13.37
C ASP A 164 6.32 5.15 -13.38
N LEU A 165 5.57 4.04 -13.45
CA LEU A 165 4.10 4.08 -13.54
C LEU A 165 3.46 4.59 -12.24
N VAL A 166 4.02 4.27 -11.07
CA VAL A 166 3.58 4.84 -9.78
C VAL A 166 3.88 6.35 -9.72
N CYS A 167 5.05 6.79 -10.21
CA CYS A 167 5.37 8.21 -10.30
C CYS A 167 4.35 8.96 -11.18
N GLY A 168 3.89 8.33 -12.27
CA GLY A 168 2.83 8.86 -13.12
C GLY A 168 1.44 8.98 -12.48
N LEU A 169 1.18 8.29 -11.37
CA LEU A 169 -0.06 8.43 -10.59
C LEU A 169 -0.03 9.63 -9.62
N SER A 170 1.10 10.34 -9.55
CA SER A 170 1.26 11.56 -8.76
C SER A 170 0.88 12.81 -9.56
N SER A 171 0.37 13.83 -8.88
CA SER A 171 -0.38 14.98 -9.44
C SER A 171 0.44 16.01 -10.25
N THR A 172 1.76 15.85 -10.35
CA THR A 172 2.63 16.82 -11.03
C THR A 172 3.71 16.11 -11.85
N VAL A 173 3.41 15.87 -13.13
CA VAL A 173 4.38 15.34 -14.10
C VAL A 173 4.63 16.36 -15.20
N ASP A 174 5.89 16.58 -15.54
CA ASP A 174 6.26 17.43 -16.68
C ASP A 174 6.10 16.66 -18.02
N GLU A 175 6.20 17.38 -19.15
CA GLU A 175 6.02 16.79 -20.48
C GLU A 175 7.02 15.66 -20.77
N GLN A 176 8.24 15.74 -20.23
CA GLN A 176 9.25 14.69 -20.36
C GLN A 176 8.86 13.43 -19.59
N THR A 177 8.31 13.60 -18.39
CA THR A 177 7.79 12.53 -17.55
C THR A 177 6.58 11.87 -18.22
N ILE A 178 5.68 12.64 -18.84
CA ILE A 178 4.56 12.10 -19.62
C ILE A 178 5.05 11.21 -20.77
N GLN A 179 6.04 11.68 -21.54
CA GLN A 179 6.60 10.86 -22.62
C GLN A 179 7.24 9.57 -22.09
N LYS A 180 8.01 9.66 -21.00
CA LYS A 180 8.61 8.48 -20.35
C LYS A 180 7.54 7.48 -19.90
N LEU A 181 6.45 7.96 -19.31
CA LEU A 181 5.31 7.13 -18.88
C LEU A 181 4.67 6.40 -20.07
N MET A 182 4.47 7.09 -21.19
CA MET A 182 3.92 6.47 -22.41
C MET A 182 4.85 5.40 -22.97
N ASP A 183 6.16 5.66 -23.00
CA ASP A 183 7.16 4.70 -23.48
C ASP A 183 7.24 3.47 -22.56
N THR A 184 7.24 3.69 -21.25
CA THR A 184 7.21 2.63 -20.22
C THR A 184 5.93 1.80 -20.32
N PHE A 185 4.77 2.43 -20.46
CA PHE A 185 3.50 1.72 -20.64
C PHE A 185 3.49 0.89 -21.93
N ALA A 186 3.99 1.44 -23.05
CA ALA A 186 4.10 0.70 -24.31
C ALA A 186 5.04 -0.52 -24.19
N ALA A 187 6.18 -0.36 -23.52
CA ALA A 187 7.12 -1.46 -23.27
C ALA A 187 6.50 -2.55 -22.39
N TYR A 188 5.81 -2.15 -21.31
CA TYR A 188 5.09 -3.05 -20.43
C TYR A 188 3.99 -3.82 -21.17
N THR A 189 3.19 -3.13 -22.00
CA THR A 189 2.15 -3.78 -22.81
C THR A 189 2.75 -4.79 -23.78
N ALA A 190 3.84 -4.44 -24.48
CA ALA A 190 4.48 -5.34 -25.43
C ALA A 190 4.98 -6.63 -24.74
N PHE A 191 5.68 -6.50 -23.62
CA PHE A 191 6.15 -7.62 -22.81
C PHE A 191 4.99 -8.49 -22.31
N THR A 192 3.94 -7.86 -21.80
CA THR A 192 2.80 -8.55 -21.23
C THR A 192 2.01 -9.31 -22.29
N MET A 193 1.80 -8.71 -23.47
CA MET A 193 1.12 -9.34 -24.59
C MET A 193 1.89 -10.56 -25.13
N GLU A 194 3.21 -10.48 -25.22
CA GLU A 194 4.06 -11.63 -25.58
C GLU A 194 3.92 -12.76 -24.56
N THR A 195 3.94 -12.42 -23.28
CA THR A 195 3.79 -13.39 -22.18
C THR A 195 2.40 -14.05 -22.20
N ILE A 196 1.33 -13.28 -22.43
CA ILE A 196 -0.03 -13.80 -22.55
C ILE A 196 -0.12 -14.79 -23.72
N ALA A 197 0.42 -14.44 -24.89
CA ALA A 197 0.41 -15.29 -26.06
C ALA A 197 1.16 -16.61 -25.80
N ASP A 198 2.33 -16.55 -25.15
CA ASP A 198 3.07 -17.74 -24.76
C ASP A 198 2.28 -18.59 -23.75
N ARG A 199 1.72 -18.03 -22.67
CA ARG A 199 0.95 -18.81 -21.68
C ARG A 199 -0.35 -19.39 -22.21
N ARG A 200 -0.95 -18.79 -23.25
CA ARG A 200 -2.06 -19.40 -23.98
C ARG A 200 -1.63 -20.65 -24.75
N ALA A 201 -0.41 -20.66 -25.30
CA ALA A 201 0.13 -21.78 -26.07
C ALA A 201 0.82 -22.85 -25.19
N ASN A 202 1.53 -22.40 -24.16
CA ASN A 202 2.40 -23.16 -23.26
C ASN A 202 2.07 -22.81 -21.79
N PRO A 203 0.94 -23.27 -21.23
CA PRO A 203 0.55 -22.93 -19.87
C PRO A 203 1.60 -23.37 -18.83
N THR A 204 1.89 -22.50 -17.88
CA THR A 204 2.69 -22.80 -16.68
C THR A 204 1.83 -22.65 -15.42
N ASP A 205 2.46 -22.56 -14.23
CA ASP A 205 1.77 -22.33 -12.95
C ASP A 205 1.85 -20.87 -12.46
N ASP A 206 2.34 -19.95 -13.30
CA ASP A 206 2.43 -18.51 -12.98
C ASP A 206 1.08 -17.77 -13.08
N LEU A 207 1.07 -16.52 -12.62
CA LEU A 207 -0.11 -15.67 -12.56
C LEU A 207 -0.71 -15.44 -13.95
N PHE A 208 0.09 -15.23 -15.00
CA PHE A 208 -0.42 -15.08 -16.36
C PHE A 208 -1.18 -16.32 -16.81
N SER A 209 -0.63 -17.51 -16.60
CA SER A 209 -1.29 -18.78 -16.93
C SER A 209 -2.60 -18.95 -16.16
N VAL A 210 -2.65 -18.48 -14.91
CA VAL A 210 -3.87 -18.49 -14.11
C VAL A 210 -4.92 -17.55 -14.69
N LEU A 211 -4.55 -16.30 -14.96
CA LEU A 211 -5.46 -15.26 -15.44
C LEU A 211 -6.00 -15.57 -16.84
N VAL A 212 -5.16 -16.07 -17.73
CA VAL A 212 -5.52 -16.52 -19.09
C VAL A 212 -6.58 -17.64 -19.07
N ASN A 213 -6.49 -18.53 -18.08
CA ASN A 213 -7.37 -19.71 -17.95
C ASN A 213 -8.54 -19.49 -16.99
N ALA A 214 -8.59 -18.36 -16.28
CA ALA A 214 -9.66 -18.03 -15.35
C ALA A 214 -10.99 -17.90 -16.08
N GLU A 215 -12.03 -18.53 -15.54
CA GLU A 215 -13.38 -18.46 -16.06
C GLU A 215 -14.38 -18.33 -14.90
N VAL A 216 -15.25 -17.34 -14.99
CA VAL A 216 -16.28 -17.06 -13.99
C VAL A 216 -17.57 -16.79 -14.75
N GLU A 217 -18.63 -17.54 -14.45
CA GLU A 217 -19.96 -17.33 -15.06
C GLU A 217 -19.92 -17.40 -16.61
N GLY A 218 -19.02 -18.23 -17.17
CA GLY A 218 -18.79 -18.37 -18.60
C GLY A 218 -18.01 -17.23 -19.25
N GLN A 219 -17.55 -16.24 -18.47
CA GLN A 219 -16.73 -15.13 -18.93
C GLN A 219 -15.25 -15.39 -18.64
N LYS A 220 -14.39 -14.93 -19.55
CA LYS A 220 -12.93 -14.93 -19.41
C LYS A 220 -12.41 -13.53 -19.66
N MET A 221 -11.22 -13.25 -19.16
CA MET A 221 -10.56 -11.98 -19.45
C MET A 221 -10.00 -11.93 -20.87
N SER A 222 -10.14 -10.79 -21.53
CA SER A 222 -9.40 -10.46 -22.74
C SER A 222 -7.92 -10.21 -22.43
N ASP A 223 -7.09 -10.18 -23.47
CA ASP A 223 -5.66 -9.90 -23.30
C ASP A 223 -5.43 -8.49 -22.74
N ASP A 224 -6.19 -7.49 -23.21
CA ASP A 224 -6.14 -6.12 -22.68
C ASP A 224 -6.52 -6.08 -21.18
N GLU A 225 -7.57 -6.81 -20.78
CA GLU A 225 -7.97 -6.89 -19.38
C GLU A 225 -6.86 -7.51 -18.52
N ILE A 226 -6.19 -8.56 -19.02
CA ILE A 226 -5.04 -9.15 -18.32
C ILE A 226 -3.92 -8.12 -18.17
N VAL A 227 -3.57 -7.38 -19.23
CA VAL A 227 -2.54 -6.32 -19.18
C VAL A 227 -2.85 -5.30 -18.09
N PHE A 228 -4.08 -4.79 -18.04
CA PHE A 228 -4.46 -3.78 -17.06
C PHE A 228 -4.53 -4.32 -15.63
N GLU A 229 -4.99 -5.56 -15.43
CA GLU A 229 -5.02 -6.15 -14.08
C GLU A 229 -3.63 -6.52 -13.57
N THR A 230 -2.73 -7.00 -14.43
CA THR A 230 -1.34 -7.24 -14.00
C THR A 230 -0.59 -5.93 -13.74
N LEU A 231 -0.95 -4.84 -14.43
CA LEU A 231 -0.44 -3.52 -14.12
C LEU A 231 -0.90 -3.06 -12.74
N LEU A 232 -2.19 -3.22 -12.44
CA LEU A 232 -2.75 -2.88 -11.13
C LEU A 232 -2.08 -3.69 -10.00
N ILE A 233 -1.80 -4.97 -10.22
CA ILE A 233 -1.10 -5.83 -9.25
C ILE A 233 0.34 -5.36 -9.03
N LEU A 234 1.05 -5.01 -10.10
CA LEU A 234 2.42 -4.50 -10.03
C LEU A 234 2.48 -3.21 -9.18
N ILE A 235 1.66 -2.22 -9.52
CA ILE A 235 1.58 -0.93 -8.81
C ILE A 235 1.09 -1.14 -7.36
N GLY A 236 0.06 -1.95 -7.17
CA GLY A 236 -0.63 -2.09 -5.88
C GLY A 236 0.12 -2.94 -4.85
N GLY A 237 0.95 -3.89 -5.29
CA GLY A 237 1.63 -4.85 -4.42
C GLY A 237 3.07 -4.50 -4.06
N ASP A 238 3.69 -3.54 -4.74
CA ASP A 238 5.10 -3.20 -4.60
C ASP A 238 5.37 -2.23 -3.44
N GLU A 239 5.14 -0.93 -3.67
CA GLU A 239 5.52 0.12 -2.72
C GLU A 239 4.78 0.05 -1.39
N THR A 240 3.53 -0.42 -1.41
CA THR A 240 2.67 -0.52 -0.23
C THR A 240 3.28 -1.49 0.80
N THR A 241 3.67 -2.68 0.36
CA THR A 241 4.33 -3.69 1.20
C THR A 241 5.69 -3.20 1.68
N ARG A 242 6.48 -2.57 0.80
CA ARG A 242 7.78 -1.94 1.13
C ARG A 242 7.64 -0.96 2.29
N HIS A 243 6.67 -0.04 2.22
CA HIS A 243 6.51 1.02 3.21
C HIS A 243 5.94 0.52 4.55
N THR A 244 5.08 -0.51 4.55
CA THR A 244 4.71 -1.17 5.81
C THR A 244 5.90 -1.89 6.43
N LEU A 245 6.71 -2.59 5.63
CA LEU A 245 7.87 -3.31 6.13
C LEU A 245 8.90 -2.36 6.74
N SER A 246 9.29 -1.30 6.03
CA SER A 246 10.28 -0.34 6.53
C SER A 246 9.75 0.50 7.69
N GLY A 247 8.62 1.20 7.52
CA GLY A 247 8.05 2.07 8.54
C GLY A 247 7.53 1.31 9.76
N GLY A 248 7.09 0.06 9.58
CA GLY A 248 6.69 -0.83 10.68
C GLY A 248 7.89 -1.28 11.51
N THR A 249 8.97 -1.69 10.85
CA THR A 249 10.24 -2.03 11.52
C THR A 249 10.80 -0.81 12.23
N GLU A 250 10.76 0.37 11.62
CA GLU A 250 11.18 1.62 12.26
C GLU A 250 10.51 1.81 13.64
N GLN A 251 9.19 1.64 13.72
CA GLN A 251 8.48 1.80 14.98
C GLN A 251 8.90 0.77 16.02
N LEU A 252 9.12 -0.48 15.62
CA LEU A 252 9.65 -1.48 16.54
C LEU A 252 11.03 -1.10 17.06
N LEU A 253 11.91 -0.60 16.19
CA LEU A 253 13.26 -0.16 16.57
C LEU A 253 13.23 1.09 17.48
N ARG A 254 12.23 1.96 17.34
CA ARG A 254 11.99 3.10 18.24
C ARG A 254 11.38 2.69 19.58
N HIS A 255 10.75 1.51 19.67
CA HIS A 255 10.15 0.95 20.88
C HIS A 255 10.87 -0.35 21.28
N GLN A 256 12.09 -0.20 21.79
CA GLN A 256 12.99 -1.33 22.08
C GLN A 256 12.37 -2.36 23.05
N ASP A 257 11.49 -1.95 23.96
CA ASP A 257 10.73 -2.86 24.82
C ASP A 257 9.82 -3.81 24.01
N GLN A 258 9.15 -3.31 22.97
CA GLN A 258 8.31 -4.10 22.07
C GLN A 258 9.15 -4.96 21.12
N TRP A 259 10.27 -4.43 20.61
CA TRP A 259 11.23 -5.22 19.83
C TRP A 259 11.76 -6.42 20.62
N GLN A 260 12.22 -6.22 21.86
CA GLN A 260 12.73 -7.31 22.70
C GLN A 260 11.65 -8.34 23.06
N ARG A 261 10.39 -7.91 23.22
CA ARG A 261 9.25 -8.84 23.36
C ARG A 261 9.08 -9.72 22.12
N LEU A 262 9.17 -9.17 20.91
CA LEU A 262 9.09 -9.94 19.67
C LEU A 262 10.27 -10.89 19.47
N VAL A 263 11.49 -10.46 19.82
CA VAL A 263 12.69 -11.32 19.81
C VAL A 263 12.51 -12.52 20.75
N ALA A 264 11.89 -12.30 21.92
CA ALA A 264 11.65 -13.36 22.90
C ALA A 264 10.46 -14.27 22.52
N ASP A 265 9.46 -13.75 21.81
CA ASP A 265 8.22 -14.48 21.49
C ASP A 265 7.65 -14.08 20.11
N LEU A 266 7.90 -14.92 19.10
CA LEU A 266 7.38 -14.74 17.75
C LEU A 266 5.86 -14.95 17.63
N GLU A 267 5.17 -15.48 18.65
CA GLU A 267 3.71 -15.59 18.64
C GLU A 267 3.04 -14.21 18.73
N LEU A 268 3.77 -13.17 19.13
CA LEU A 268 3.31 -11.78 19.10
C LEU A 268 3.34 -11.16 17.69
N LEU A 269 4.05 -11.79 16.74
CA LEU A 269 4.28 -11.23 15.42
C LEU A 269 3.00 -10.93 14.63
N PRO A 270 1.95 -11.78 14.62
CA PRO A 270 0.71 -11.46 13.93
C PRO A 270 0.07 -10.15 14.40
N GLY A 271 0.04 -9.90 15.72
CA GLY A 271 -0.46 -8.63 16.28
C GLY A 271 0.41 -7.44 15.91
N ALA A 272 1.74 -7.63 15.95
CA ALA A 272 2.70 -6.62 15.50
C ALA A 272 2.48 -6.24 14.02
N ILE A 273 2.26 -7.21 13.13
CA ILE A 273 2.00 -6.94 11.70
C ILE A 273 0.74 -6.07 11.53
N GLU A 274 -0.36 -6.36 12.22
CA GLU A 274 -1.56 -5.52 12.13
C GLU A 274 -1.31 -4.09 12.65
N GLU A 275 -0.50 -3.94 13.71
CA GLU A 275 -0.13 -2.61 14.18
C GLU A 275 0.80 -1.85 13.21
N THR A 276 1.74 -2.55 12.57
CA THR A 276 2.57 -1.92 11.52
C THR A 276 1.72 -1.45 10.33
N LEU A 277 0.71 -2.23 9.93
CA LEU A 277 -0.23 -1.85 8.88
C LEU A 277 -1.03 -0.61 9.26
N ARG A 278 -1.64 -0.59 10.46
CA ARG A 278 -2.36 0.58 11.00
C ARG A 278 -1.46 1.81 11.00
N TRP A 279 -0.27 1.69 11.59
CA TRP A 279 0.61 2.82 11.83
C TRP A 279 1.16 3.44 10.54
N THR A 280 1.58 2.58 9.59
CA THR A 280 2.22 3.06 8.35
C THR A 280 1.22 3.60 7.36
N SER A 281 0.04 2.97 7.25
CA SER A 281 -1.01 3.34 6.29
C SER A 281 -0.44 3.79 4.94
N PRO A 282 0.23 2.89 4.18
CA PRO A 282 1.03 3.30 3.02
C PRO A 282 0.21 4.02 1.96
N VAL A 283 -0.99 3.49 1.67
CA VAL A 283 -2.01 4.18 0.88
C VAL A 283 -2.61 5.26 1.76
N LYS A 284 -2.31 6.51 1.46
CA LYS A 284 -2.77 7.67 2.23
C LYS A 284 -4.22 7.99 1.96
N ASN A 285 -4.64 7.80 0.71
CA ASN A 285 -6.00 8.07 0.26
C ASN A 285 -6.41 7.24 -0.95
N MET A 286 -7.72 7.09 -1.14
CA MET A 286 -8.36 6.70 -2.41
C MET A 286 -9.55 7.62 -2.63
N CYS A 287 -9.75 8.10 -3.86
CA CYS A 287 -10.88 8.95 -4.18
C CYS A 287 -12.16 8.15 -4.47
N ARG A 288 -13.29 8.81 -4.26
CA ARG A 288 -14.62 8.43 -4.77
C ARG A 288 -15.26 9.62 -5.44
N THR A 289 -16.03 9.38 -6.49
CA THR A 289 -16.80 10.41 -7.20
C THR A 289 -18.26 10.36 -6.73
N LEU A 290 -18.82 11.50 -6.37
CA LEU A 290 -20.21 11.57 -5.91
C LEU A 290 -21.16 11.36 -7.10
N THR A 291 -22.09 10.41 -6.97
CA THR A 291 -23.12 10.14 -7.99
C THR A 291 -24.37 11.00 -7.83
N ALA A 292 -24.54 11.63 -6.66
CA ALA A 292 -25.61 12.54 -6.33
C ALA A 292 -25.17 13.56 -5.26
N ASP A 293 -25.86 14.70 -5.20
CA ASP A 293 -25.69 15.69 -4.14
C ASP A 293 -26.11 15.07 -2.80
N THR A 294 -25.33 15.33 -1.74
CA THR A 294 -25.60 14.76 -0.42
C THR A 294 -25.06 15.64 0.70
N GLU A 295 -25.65 15.53 1.89
CA GLU A 295 -25.07 16.05 3.13
C GLU A 295 -24.37 14.90 3.84
N PHE A 296 -23.03 14.92 3.89
CA PHE A 296 -22.23 13.81 4.41
C PHE A 296 -21.41 14.28 5.62
N HIS A 297 -21.70 13.73 6.80
CA HIS A 297 -21.01 14.06 8.06
C HIS A 297 -20.84 15.57 8.31
N GLY A 298 -21.89 16.35 8.00
CA GLY A 298 -21.96 17.79 8.23
C GLY A 298 -21.33 18.66 7.13
N THR A 299 -21.02 18.08 5.96
CA THR A 299 -20.59 18.84 4.78
C THR A 299 -21.42 18.48 3.56
N ALA A 300 -21.91 19.51 2.87
CA ALA A 300 -22.55 19.37 1.57
C ALA A 300 -21.52 18.97 0.50
N LEU A 301 -21.82 17.89 -0.21
CA LEU A 301 -21.08 17.40 -1.35
C LEU A 301 -21.95 17.45 -2.62
N SER A 302 -21.33 17.77 -3.75
CA SER A 302 -21.98 17.94 -5.04
C SER A 302 -21.67 16.79 -5.99
N THR A 303 -22.65 16.42 -6.81
CA THR A 303 -22.54 15.42 -7.86
C THR A 303 -21.34 15.70 -8.76
N GLY A 304 -20.53 14.67 -9.03
CA GLY A 304 -19.35 14.73 -9.90
C GLY A 304 -18.08 15.22 -9.22
N GLU A 305 -18.13 15.78 -8.01
CA GLU A 305 -16.91 16.10 -7.27
C GLU A 305 -16.28 14.83 -6.66
N LYS A 306 -14.96 14.86 -6.43
CA LYS A 306 -14.24 13.79 -5.74
C LYS A 306 -14.10 14.07 -4.25
N ILE A 307 -14.22 13.02 -3.46
CA ILE A 307 -13.87 12.99 -2.03
C ILE A 307 -12.73 11.98 -1.81
N MET A 308 -11.71 12.39 -1.04
CA MET A 308 -10.60 11.53 -0.63
C MET A 308 -10.95 10.75 0.64
N LEU A 309 -10.79 9.43 0.63
CA LEU A 309 -10.92 8.60 1.83
C LEU A 309 -9.57 8.53 2.54
N MET A 310 -9.40 9.23 3.68
CA MET A 310 -8.09 9.41 4.32
C MET A 310 -7.76 8.27 5.28
N PHE A 311 -7.18 7.19 4.77
CA PHE A 311 -6.96 5.95 5.55
C PHE A 311 -6.02 6.14 6.74
N GLU A 312 -4.94 6.92 6.61
CA GLU A 312 -4.07 7.20 7.75
C GLU A 312 -4.81 8.00 8.82
N SER A 313 -5.61 9.00 8.44
CA SER A 313 -6.41 9.74 9.42
C SER A 313 -7.40 8.83 10.16
N ALA A 314 -8.08 7.93 9.44
CA ALA A 314 -8.99 6.95 10.03
C ALA A 314 -8.26 5.96 10.97
N ASN A 315 -7.03 5.56 10.64
CA ASN A 315 -6.22 4.64 11.45
C ASN A 315 -5.62 5.28 12.71
N PHE A 316 -5.73 6.61 12.84
CA PHE A 316 -5.38 7.38 14.03
C PHE A 316 -6.61 8.01 14.70
N ASP A 317 -7.82 7.55 14.39
CA ASP A 317 -9.06 8.05 14.99
C ASP A 317 -9.24 7.53 16.42
N GLU A 318 -9.11 8.43 17.39
CA GLU A 318 -9.24 8.15 18.84
C GLU A 318 -10.65 7.70 19.25
N SER A 319 -11.67 7.92 18.42
CA SER A 319 -13.02 7.40 18.68
C SER A 319 -13.12 5.88 18.45
N VAL A 320 -12.15 5.28 17.77
CA VAL A 320 -12.09 3.84 17.45
C VAL A 320 -10.88 3.17 18.07
N PHE A 321 -9.72 3.84 18.07
CA PHE A 321 -8.47 3.31 18.60
C PHE A 321 -8.10 4.05 19.90
N GLU A 322 -8.22 3.36 21.04
CA GLU A 322 -7.68 3.85 22.31
C GLU A 322 -6.18 4.09 22.18
N ASP A 323 -5.68 5.24 22.66
CA ASP A 323 -4.27 5.63 22.51
C ASP A 323 -3.77 5.48 21.05
N ALA A 324 -4.54 6.00 20.09
CA ALA A 324 -4.28 5.84 18.66
C ALA A 324 -2.86 6.27 18.23
N HIS A 325 -2.28 7.22 18.96
CA HIS A 325 -0.94 7.75 18.76
C HIS A 325 0.19 6.94 19.44
N GLU A 326 -0.15 5.88 20.17
CA GLU A 326 0.82 4.91 20.69
C GLU A 326 0.93 3.70 19.76
N PHE A 327 2.16 3.36 19.39
CA PHE A 327 2.44 2.14 18.65
C PHE A 327 2.41 0.96 19.62
N ARG A 328 1.56 -0.03 19.38
CA ARG A 328 1.36 -1.17 20.27
C ARG A 328 1.19 -2.49 19.53
N ILE A 329 2.19 -3.38 19.60
CA ILE A 329 2.15 -4.72 19.00
C ILE A 329 1.04 -5.62 19.56
N ASP A 330 0.51 -5.29 20.75
CA ASP A 330 -0.54 -6.05 21.43
C ASP A 330 -1.93 -5.41 21.31
N ARG A 331 -2.11 -4.43 20.42
CA ARG A 331 -3.40 -3.79 20.16
C ARG A 331 -4.43 -4.83 19.70
N ASN A 332 -5.51 -4.98 20.46
CA ASN A 332 -6.61 -5.89 20.15
C ASN A 332 -7.94 -5.37 20.73
N PRO A 333 -9.00 -5.18 19.92
CA PRO A 333 -9.04 -5.36 18.46
C PRO A 333 -8.19 -4.32 17.72
N ASN A 334 -7.81 -4.62 16.47
CA ASN A 334 -7.04 -3.73 15.60
C ASN A 334 -7.67 -3.66 14.19
N SER A 335 -8.92 -3.17 14.12
CA SER A 335 -9.69 -3.10 12.88
C SER A 335 -9.28 -1.92 11.99
N HIS A 336 -8.01 -1.84 11.60
CA HIS A 336 -7.50 -0.76 10.76
C HIS A 336 -8.04 -0.80 9.32
N LEU A 337 -7.97 0.33 8.62
CA LEU A 337 -8.37 0.53 7.22
C LEU A 337 -7.19 0.65 6.25
N ALA A 338 -5.98 0.22 6.63
CA ALA A 338 -4.81 0.24 5.74
C ALA A 338 -5.01 -0.52 4.40
N PHE A 339 -5.95 -1.46 4.36
CA PHE A 339 -6.35 -2.22 3.17
C PHE A 339 -7.70 -1.75 2.58
N GLY A 340 -8.23 -0.60 3.01
CA GLY A 340 -9.58 -0.15 2.70
C GLY A 340 -10.66 -0.99 3.36
N PHE A 341 -11.90 -0.85 2.88
CA PHE A 341 -13.06 -1.65 3.32
C PHE A 341 -14.01 -1.93 2.16
N GLY A 342 -14.98 -2.83 2.35
CA GLY A 342 -16.07 -3.03 1.39
C GLY A 342 -15.65 -3.81 0.15
N THR A 343 -16.32 -3.54 -0.98
CA THR A 343 -16.12 -4.31 -2.24
C THR A 343 -14.67 -4.21 -2.75
N HIS A 344 -14.03 -3.05 -2.53
CA HIS A 344 -12.64 -2.79 -2.93
C HIS A 344 -11.58 -3.16 -1.88
N PHE A 345 -11.94 -3.83 -0.78
CA PHE A 345 -10.97 -4.31 0.22
C PHE A 345 -9.77 -4.99 -0.48
N CYS A 346 -8.54 -4.68 -0.09
CA CYS A 346 -7.35 -5.08 -0.85
C CYS A 346 -7.34 -6.57 -1.21
N LEU A 347 -7.24 -6.89 -2.51
CA LEU A 347 -7.17 -8.27 -2.99
C LEU A 347 -5.91 -8.99 -2.49
N GLY A 348 -4.78 -8.27 -2.47
CA GLY A 348 -3.47 -8.78 -2.05
C GLY A 348 -3.23 -8.85 -0.54
N ASN A 349 -4.22 -8.52 0.30
CA ASN A 349 -4.03 -8.38 1.75
C ASN A 349 -3.41 -9.62 2.43
N GLN A 350 -3.72 -10.84 1.96
CA GLN A 350 -3.16 -12.07 2.53
C GLN A 350 -1.70 -12.25 2.14
N LEU A 351 -1.34 -11.90 0.90
CA LEU A 351 0.03 -11.98 0.40
C LEU A 351 0.92 -10.95 1.10
N ALA A 352 0.47 -9.69 1.19
CA ALA A 352 1.19 -8.64 1.90
C ALA A 352 1.46 -9.02 3.37
N ARG A 353 0.44 -9.52 4.09
CA ARG A 353 0.62 -10.02 5.48
C ARG A 353 1.62 -11.18 5.55
N LEU A 354 1.62 -12.06 4.56
CA LEU A 354 2.53 -13.20 4.52
C LEU A 354 3.99 -12.74 4.32
N GLU A 355 4.23 -11.83 3.37
CA GLU A 355 5.54 -11.25 3.11
C GLU A 355 6.10 -10.55 4.35
N LEU A 356 5.28 -9.67 4.96
CA LEU A 356 5.63 -8.97 6.20
C LEU A 356 5.96 -9.96 7.32
N LYS A 357 5.12 -10.99 7.52
CA LYS A 357 5.34 -12.00 8.56
C LYS A 357 6.64 -12.77 8.34
N ILE A 358 6.90 -13.26 7.13
CA ILE A 358 8.10 -14.06 6.85
C ILE A 358 9.35 -13.20 7.01
N MET A 359 9.39 -12.02 6.38
CA MET A 359 10.55 -11.14 6.48
C MET A 359 10.80 -10.69 7.92
N MET A 360 9.78 -10.23 8.64
CA MET A 360 9.94 -9.79 10.03
C MET A 360 10.37 -10.92 10.96
N SER A 361 9.86 -12.15 10.76
CA SER A 361 10.32 -13.32 11.53
C SER A 361 11.81 -13.57 11.32
N LYS A 362 12.29 -13.48 10.06
CA LYS A 362 13.71 -13.65 9.72
C LYS A 362 14.57 -12.52 10.26
N VAL A 363 14.13 -11.28 10.12
CA VAL A 363 14.81 -10.08 10.64
C VAL A 363 14.98 -10.17 12.16
N VAL A 364 13.90 -10.44 12.90
CA VAL A 364 13.93 -10.58 14.36
C VAL A 364 14.84 -11.73 14.81
N THR A 365 14.86 -12.85 14.07
CA THR A 365 15.67 -14.03 14.42
C THR A 365 17.15 -13.84 14.10
N ARG A 366 17.48 -13.24 12.94
CA ARG A 366 18.86 -13.16 12.43
C ARG A 366 19.57 -11.87 12.81
N LEU A 367 18.84 -10.79 13.04
CA LEU A 367 19.34 -9.48 13.41
C LEU A 367 18.72 -9.03 14.76
N PRO A 368 18.83 -9.82 15.85
CA PRO A 368 18.09 -9.57 17.10
C PRO A 368 18.51 -8.27 17.81
N ASP A 369 19.70 -7.73 17.52
CA ASP A 369 20.23 -6.48 18.04
C ASP A 369 20.16 -5.32 17.02
N LEU A 370 19.32 -5.46 15.99
CA LEU A 370 19.04 -4.43 15.00
C LEU A 370 18.60 -3.13 15.69
N ARG A 371 19.14 -2.01 15.20
CA ARG A 371 18.81 -0.67 15.66
C ARG A 371 18.98 0.33 14.53
N LEU A 372 18.27 1.45 14.61
CA LEU A 372 18.52 2.60 13.75
C LEU A 372 19.97 3.06 13.92
N ALA A 373 20.61 3.50 12.84
CA ALA A 373 21.98 4.02 12.91
C ALA A 373 22.07 5.29 13.77
N ASP A 374 21.01 6.10 13.75
CA ASP A 374 20.79 7.24 14.63
C ASP A 374 19.29 7.44 14.93
N ASP A 375 18.97 8.29 15.92
CA ASP A 375 17.60 8.57 16.36
C ASP A 375 16.91 9.68 15.53
N GLY A 376 17.54 10.13 14.44
CA GLY A 376 17.07 11.20 13.58
C GLY A 376 15.71 10.91 12.93
N MET A 377 15.12 11.97 12.39
CA MET A 377 13.92 11.82 11.56
C MET A 377 14.35 11.28 10.19
N LEU A 378 13.74 10.17 9.79
CA LEU A 378 13.98 9.57 8.49
C LEU A 378 13.10 10.26 7.42
N PRO A 379 13.60 10.39 6.18
CA PRO A 379 12.86 11.04 5.10
C PRO A 379 11.68 10.18 4.64
N LEU A 380 10.51 10.79 4.52
CA LEU A 380 9.34 10.22 3.86
C LEU A 380 9.24 10.73 2.43
N ARG A 381 8.81 9.87 1.51
CA ARG A 381 8.63 10.22 0.10
C ARG A 381 7.52 11.26 -0.08
N PRO A 382 7.78 12.40 -0.74
CA PRO A 382 6.74 13.38 -1.08
C PRO A 382 5.85 12.85 -2.20
N ALA A 383 4.78 12.15 -1.81
CA ALA A 383 3.82 11.55 -2.72
C ALA A 383 2.40 11.64 -2.15
N ASN A 384 1.43 11.98 -2.99
CA ASN A 384 0.04 12.23 -2.57
C ASN A 384 -0.86 10.98 -2.62
N PHE A 385 -0.29 9.80 -2.79
CA PHE A 385 -1.02 8.54 -2.92
C PHE A 385 -0.45 7.46 -2.01
N VAL A 386 0.72 6.94 -2.39
CA VAL A 386 1.48 5.94 -1.63
C VAL A 386 2.76 6.60 -1.16
N SER A 387 3.01 6.56 0.14
CA SER A 387 4.19 7.18 0.74
C SER A 387 4.67 6.41 1.97
N GLY A 388 5.98 6.46 2.19
CA GLY A 388 6.69 5.90 3.34
C GLY A 388 8.17 6.28 3.28
N LEU A 389 9.00 5.57 4.05
CA LEU A 389 10.43 5.88 4.18
C LEU A 389 11.17 5.73 2.83
N GLU A 390 12.02 6.71 2.50
CA GLU A 390 12.93 6.63 1.34
C GLU A 390 14.24 5.89 1.68
N SER A 391 14.71 6.02 2.91
CA SER A 391 15.90 5.34 3.42
C SER A 391 15.75 5.07 4.92
N MET A 392 16.38 3.99 5.39
CA MET A 392 16.45 3.69 6.82
C MET A 392 17.79 3.03 7.14
N PRO A 393 18.84 3.82 7.40
CA PRO A 393 20.13 3.29 7.83
C PRO A 393 20.00 2.55 9.16
N VAL A 394 20.49 1.31 9.20
CA VAL A 394 20.44 0.41 10.37
C VAL A 394 21.79 -0.24 10.63
N VAL A 395 22.02 -0.62 11.87
CA VAL A 395 23.22 -1.35 12.31
C VAL A 395 22.84 -2.56 13.15
N PHE A 396 23.66 -3.61 13.11
CA PHE A 396 23.44 -4.89 13.78
C PHE A 396 24.77 -5.64 13.94
N THR A 397 24.83 -6.64 14.83
CA THR A 397 26.03 -7.48 14.93
C THR A 397 26.17 -8.34 13.67
N PRO A 398 27.35 -8.34 12.99
CA PRO A 398 27.56 -9.19 11.82
C PRO A 398 27.34 -10.67 12.13
N SER A 399 26.75 -11.39 11.17
CA SER A 399 26.51 -12.84 11.26
C SER A 399 26.83 -13.55 9.95
N ALA A 400 27.01 -14.88 10.03
CA ALA A 400 27.26 -15.70 8.85
C ALA A 400 26.00 -15.83 7.96
N LYS A 401 26.23 -15.99 6.66
CA LYS A 401 25.18 -16.32 5.68
C LYS A 401 24.59 -17.71 5.94
N VAL A 402 23.34 -17.92 5.52
CA VAL A 402 22.66 -19.22 5.65
C VAL A 402 22.59 -20.01 4.34
N LEU A 403 22.71 -19.33 3.18
CA LEU A 403 22.68 -19.94 1.84
C LEU A 403 24.08 -20.29 1.30
#